data_AF-A0A6S6M0W2-F1
#
_entry.id   AF-A0A6S6M0W2-F1
#
_cell.length_a   1.000
_cell.length_b   1.000
_cell.length_c   1.000
_cell.angle_alpha   90.00
_cell.angle_beta   90.00
_cell.angle_gamma   90.00
#
_symmetry.space_group_name_H-M   'P 1'
#
loop_
_entity.id
_entity.type
_entity.pdbx_description
1 polymer ?
#
loop_
_entity_poly.entity_id
_entity_poly.type
_entity_poly.pdbx_seq_one_letter_code
_entity_poly.pdbx_strand_id
1 'polypeptide(L)'
;MTRTIEFELEKFQTVPTTLIDPGTGVLYPTLNVELKKLFHHYFLAKYGNSFVDPGFYEYQNMMTAGPDWRFLKAGIGADKESKNNASNELGKAFARWFHSEHLGMVYFCPFEDVLDKINPDGSVWRKKEKGDLPDYVCGTSSTDVNLLEAKGRYRSVTFKTKEFHQFRAQIQRAQLLDAAKKPLQVKGFISVARWASEKTPRVNSKLLVEDPVTDGRPPSQDGYPLQVGLAMVTGHYASIFDKLELRLQAEAIRHHRPMPKYSSASRGIWECVSGPLSGHRFVGGIVSTPYIPPQIRFINEYDFKYEWHLFHQTSPFILERPATFFGLDERIFRQVIRVSGNRLDAANEIKPIIVPDETGSLSLLRDGSILGPVDYFRPVDIFRL
;
A
#
# COMPACT_ATOMS: atom_id res chain seq x y z
N MET A 1 -15.35 -6.16 9.71
CA MET A 1 -16.44 -5.39 9.08
C MET A 1 -16.19 -5.34 7.58
N THR A 2 -17.21 -5.63 6.79
CA THR A 2 -17.12 -5.72 5.33
C THR A 2 -18.16 -4.78 4.72
N ARG A 3 -17.82 -4.16 3.59
CA ARG A 3 -18.71 -3.28 2.81
C ARG A 3 -18.75 -3.73 1.36
N THR A 4 -19.81 -3.41 0.63
CA THR A 4 -19.94 -3.74 -0.79
C THR A 4 -19.66 -2.53 -1.67
N ILE A 5 -18.95 -2.72 -2.78
CA ILE A 5 -18.78 -1.72 -3.83
C ILE A 5 -19.08 -2.34 -5.19
N GLU A 6 -19.78 -1.63 -6.08
CA GLU A 6 -19.93 -2.07 -7.47
C GLU A 6 -18.58 -2.03 -8.17
N PHE A 7 -18.40 -2.84 -9.21
CA PHE A 7 -17.21 -2.70 -10.05
C PHE A 7 -17.48 -3.03 -11.52
N GLU A 8 -16.62 -2.49 -12.39
CA GLU A 8 -16.61 -2.80 -13.81
C GLU A 8 -15.16 -2.94 -14.29
N LEU A 9 -14.94 -3.86 -15.23
CA LEU A 9 -13.65 -4.13 -15.84
C LEU A 9 -13.67 -3.77 -17.33
N GLU A 10 -12.57 -3.25 -17.86
CA GLU A 10 -12.40 -3.00 -19.29
C GLU A 10 -10.99 -3.44 -19.75
N LYS A 11 -10.90 -4.04 -20.94
CA LYS A 11 -9.65 -4.48 -21.60
C LYS A 11 -8.83 -5.57 -20.90
N PHE A 12 -9.40 -6.24 -19.89
CA PHE A 12 -8.77 -7.44 -19.33
C PHE A 12 -8.75 -8.57 -20.36
N GLN A 13 -7.55 -9.02 -20.75
CA GLN A 13 -7.40 -10.19 -21.63
C GLN A 13 -7.91 -11.47 -20.96
N THR A 14 -7.71 -11.58 -19.64
CA THR A 14 -8.24 -12.66 -18.81
C THR A 14 -8.78 -12.04 -17.52
N VAL A 15 -10.04 -12.32 -17.22
CA VAL A 15 -10.66 -11.86 -15.97
C VAL A 15 -10.14 -12.74 -14.82
N PRO A 16 -9.62 -12.16 -13.74
CA PRO A 16 -9.18 -12.90 -12.57
C PRO A 16 -10.28 -13.80 -12.00
N THR A 17 -9.95 -15.04 -11.65
CA THR A 17 -10.91 -16.02 -11.13
C THR A 17 -11.58 -15.55 -9.84
N THR A 18 -10.90 -14.74 -9.03
CA THR A 18 -11.47 -14.15 -7.80
C THR A 18 -12.62 -13.17 -8.06
N LEU A 19 -12.81 -12.73 -9.31
CA LEU A 19 -13.85 -11.78 -9.71
C LEU A 19 -15.03 -12.46 -10.40
N ILE A 20 -14.96 -13.79 -10.57
CA ILE A 20 -15.94 -14.60 -11.29
C ILE A 20 -16.63 -15.52 -10.29
N ASP A 21 -17.94 -15.67 -10.43
CA ASP A 21 -18.70 -16.70 -9.74
C ASP A 21 -18.33 -18.08 -10.31
N PRO A 22 -17.76 -19.00 -9.51
CA PRO A 22 -17.33 -20.31 -9.99
C PRO A 22 -18.48 -21.18 -10.51
N GLY A 23 -19.72 -20.93 -10.07
CA GLY A 23 -20.90 -21.68 -10.51
C GLY A 23 -21.44 -21.21 -11.87
N THR A 24 -21.38 -19.91 -12.15
CA THR A 24 -21.97 -19.33 -13.37
C THR A 24 -20.94 -18.89 -14.41
N GLY A 25 -19.68 -18.70 -14.02
CA GLY A 25 -18.64 -18.13 -14.89
C GLY A 25 -18.85 -16.63 -15.17
N VAL A 26 -19.81 -15.98 -14.50
CA VAL A 26 -20.15 -14.57 -14.70
C VAL A 26 -19.40 -13.70 -13.69
N LEU A 27 -19.04 -12.48 -14.09
CA LEU A 27 -18.44 -11.48 -13.22
C LEU A 27 -19.38 -11.16 -12.05
N TYR A 28 -18.86 -11.11 -10.82
CA TYR A 28 -19.63 -10.60 -9.69
C TYR A 28 -20.09 -9.16 -9.96
N PRO A 29 -21.29 -8.75 -9.52
CA PRO A 29 -21.74 -7.36 -9.67
C PRO A 29 -21.10 -6.41 -8.65
N THR A 30 -20.63 -6.94 -7.53
CA THR A 30 -20.06 -6.18 -6.41
C THR A 30 -18.88 -6.93 -5.79
N LEU A 31 -18.02 -6.19 -5.09
CA LEU A 31 -16.91 -6.72 -4.31
C LEU A 31 -17.11 -6.47 -2.82
N ASN A 32 -16.70 -7.47 -2.03
CA ASN A 32 -16.62 -7.38 -0.59
C ASN A 32 -15.29 -6.71 -0.18
N VAL A 33 -15.39 -5.53 0.39
CA VAL A 33 -14.27 -4.72 0.87
C VAL A 33 -14.10 -4.94 2.37
N GLU A 34 -13.07 -5.70 2.74
CA GLU A 34 -12.65 -5.82 4.13
C GLU A 34 -11.95 -4.53 4.59
N LEU A 35 -12.58 -3.80 5.52
CA LEU A 35 -12.08 -2.49 5.93
C LEU A 35 -10.65 -2.52 6.49
N LYS A 36 -10.28 -3.60 7.21
CA LYS A 36 -8.93 -3.76 7.79
C LYS A 36 -7.84 -3.82 6.72
N LYS A 37 -8.10 -4.50 5.61
CA LYS A 37 -7.16 -4.64 4.49
C LYS A 37 -7.07 -3.33 3.72
N LEU A 38 -8.23 -2.75 3.38
CA LEU A 38 -8.27 -1.45 2.70
C LEU A 38 -7.56 -0.36 3.48
N PHE A 39 -7.77 -0.31 4.80
CA PHE A 39 -7.11 0.69 5.64
C PHE A 39 -5.62 0.49 5.74
N HIS A 40 -5.14 -0.75 5.73
CA HIS A 40 -3.71 -0.99 5.66
C HIS A 40 -3.13 -0.40 4.36
N HIS A 41 -3.78 -0.66 3.21
CA HIS A 41 -3.39 -0.01 1.96
C HIS A 41 -3.50 1.52 2.00
N TYR A 42 -4.50 2.06 2.71
CA TYR A 42 -4.66 3.49 2.94
C TYR A 42 -3.51 4.06 3.78
N PHE A 43 -3.13 3.40 4.89
CA PHE A 43 -2.01 3.78 5.74
C PHE A 43 -0.70 3.85 4.93
N LEU A 44 -0.47 2.86 4.05
CA LEU A 44 0.69 2.81 3.16
C LEU A 44 0.61 3.82 2.00
N ALA A 45 -0.58 4.25 1.57
CA ALA A 45 -0.76 5.19 0.46
C ALA A 45 -0.82 6.66 0.90
N LYS A 46 -1.25 6.93 2.15
CA LYS A 46 -1.43 8.29 2.67
C LYS A 46 -0.10 9.04 2.64
N TYR A 47 -0.13 10.27 2.13
CA TYR A 47 1.09 11.05 1.96
C TYR A 47 1.62 11.56 3.30
N GLY A 48 2.95 11.55 3.45
CA GLY A 48 3.64 12.03 4.64
C GLY A 48 3.49 11.14 5.88
N ASN A 49 4.02 11.66 7.00
CA ASN A 49 3.93 11.05 8.32
C ASN A 49 2.70 11.58 9.10
N SER A 50 1.69 12.08 8.38
CA SER A 50 0.44 12.52 9.00
C SER A 50 -0.13 11.37 9.81
N PHE A 51 -0.27 11.58 11.11
CA PHE A 51 -0.77 10.58 12.04
C PHE A 51 -2.13 10.08 11.54
N VAL A 52 -2.19 8.79 11.19
CA VAL A 52 -3.45 8.13 10.89
C VAL A 52 -4.05 7.78 12.25
N ASP A 53 -5.28 8.22 12.51
CA ASP A 53 -6.00 7.83 13.72
C ASP A 53 -6.08 6.30 13.74
N PRO A 54 -5.37 5.62 14.65
CA PRO A 54 -5.14 4.20 14.48
C PRO A 54 -6.33 3.35 14.92
N GLY A 55 -7.19 3.91 15.78
CA GLY A 55 -8.39 3.23 16.31
C GLY A 55 -9.61 3.32 15.40
N PHE A 56 -9.53 4.09 14.30
CA PHE A 56 -10.63 4.26 13.35
C PHE A 56 -10.06 4.25 11.94
N TYR A 57 -10.70 3.50 11.03
CA TYR A 57 -10.55 3.87 9.63
C TYR A 57 -11.02 5.31 9.53
N GLU A 58 -10.15 6.23 9.16
CA GLU A 58 -10.33 7.70 9.28
C GLU A 58 -11.71 8.18 8.77
N TYR A 59 -12.29 7.42 7.83
CA TYR A 59 -13.58 7.71 7.22
C TYR A 59 -14.73 6.78 7.61
N GLN A 60 -14.53 5.78 8.48
CA GLN A 60 -15.60 4.86 8.92
C GLN A 60 -16.76 5.60 9.58
N ASN A 61 -16.46 6.58 10.45
CA ASN A 61 -17.48 7.41 11.09
C ASN A 61 -18.20 8.34 10.10
N MET A 62 -17.65 8.48 8.88
CA MET A 62 -18.26 9.21 7.79
C MET A 62 -19.07 8.30 6.86
N MET A 63 -19.15 6.99 7.12
CA MET A 63 -19.92 6.04 6.32
C MET A 63 -21.32 5.82 6.89
N THR A 64 -22.27 5.50 6.03
CA THR A 64 -23.61 5.07 6.42
C THR A 64 -23.58 3.72 7.14
N ALA A 65 -24.60 3.40 7.93
CA ALA A 65 -24.69 2.10 8.61
C ALA A 65 -24.87 0.90 7.64
N GLY A 66 -25.52 1.10 6.48
CA GLY A 66 -25.86 0.04 5.51
C GLY A 66 -24.66 -0.62 4.82
N PRO A 67 -24.82 -1.82 4.23
CA PRO A 67 -23.71 -2.64 3.72
C PRO A 67 -22.89 -1.98 2.61
N ASP A 68 -23.51 -1.09 1.83
CA ASP A 68 -22.86 -0.42 0.72
C ASP A 68 -21.79 0.57 1.16
N TRP A 69 -20.77 0.73 0.32
CA TRP A 69 -19.80 1.79 0.44
C TRP A 69 -20.47 3.13 0.16
N ARG A 70 -20.98 3.81 1.19
CA ARG A 70 -21.64 5.12 1.04
C ARG A 70 -21.26 6.04 2.19
N PHE A 71 -21.01 7.30 1.85
CA PHE A 71 -20.70 8.34 2.83
C PHE A 71 -21.94 9.09 3.32
N LEU A 72 -21.93 9.47 4.59
CA LEU A 72 -22.86 10.40 5.21
C LEU A 72 -22.77 11.78 4.56
N LYS A 73 -23.89 12.50 4.56
CA LYS A 73 -23.99 13.90 4.11
C LYS A 73 -23.34 14.10 2.74
N ALA A 74 -22.29 14.93 2.68
CA ALA A 74 -21.64 15.38 1.45
C ALA A 74 -20.30 14.68 1.15
N GLY A 75 -19.98 13.58 1.85
CA GLY A 75 -18.70 12.88 1.71
C GLY A 75 -17.60 13.35 2.66
N ILE A 76 -16.38 12.92 2.35
CA ILE A 76 -15.13 13.18 3.07
C ILE A 76 -14.60 14.58 2.71
N GLY A 77 -14.13 15.35 3.70
CA GLY A 77 -13.52 16.66 3.52
C GLY A 77 -14.49 17.83 3.68
N ALA A 78 -14.01 18.93 4.28
CA ALA A 78 -14.82 20.10 4.62
C ALA A 78 -15.09 20.99 3.38
N ASP A 79 -14.05 21.27 2.60
CA ASP A 79 -14.09 22.09 1.39
C ASP A 79 -13.75 21.27 0.13
N LYS A 80 -13.73 21.93 -1.03
CA LYS A 80 -13.51 21.28 -2.34
C LYS A 80 -12.11 20.68 -2.49
N GLU A 81 -11.08 21.35 -2.00
CA GLU A 81 -9.69 20.90 -2.13
C GLU A 81 -9.43 19.74 -1.18
N SER A 82 -9.84 19.87 0.07
CA SER A 82 -9.81 18.79 1.06
C SER A 82 -10.57 17.55 0.58
N LYS A 83 -11.74 17.74 -0.05
CA LYS A 83 -12.51 16.66 -0.69
C LYS A 83 -11.72 15.94 -1.78
N ASN A 84 -11.07 16.69 -2.67
CA ASN A 84 -10.33 16.09 -3.77
C ASN A 84 -9.11 15.32 -3.26
N ASN A 85 -8.38 15.86 -2.29
CA ASN A 85 -7.19 15.22 -1.73
C ASN A 85 -7.56 13.92 -1.01
N ALA A 86 -8.49 13.98 -0.04
CA ALA A 86 -8.93 12.79 0.70
C ALA A 86 -9.56 11.73 -0.22
N SER A 87 -10.33 12.17 -1.22
CA SER A 87 -10.89 11.29 -2.24
C SER A 87 -9.81 10.57 -3.05
N ASN A 88 -8.75 11.27 -3.45
CA ASN A 88 -7.63 10.69 -4.18
C ASN A 88 -6.83 9.72 -3.31
N GLU A 89 -6.55 10.04 -2.04
CA GLU A 89 -5.86 9.12 -1.11
C GLU A 89 -6.65 7.83 -0.91
N LEU A 90 -7.97 7.93 -0.71
CA LEU A 90 -8.83 6.75 -0.64
C LEU A 90 -8.88 5.99 -1.98
N GLY A 91 -8.84 6.70 -3.11
CA GLY A 91 -8.78 6.07 -4.44
C GLY A 91 -7.51 5.25 -4.63
N LYS A 92 -6.35 5.77 -4.18
CA LYS A 92 -5.08 5.04 -4.15
C LYS A 92 -5.15 3.80 -3.26
N ALA A 93 -5.79 3.90 -2.10
CA ALA A 93 -6.00 2.75 -1.22
C ALA A 93 -6.83 1.66 -1.89
N PHE A 94 -7.95 2.03 -2.53
CA PHE A 94 -8.80 1.09 -3.27
C PHE A 94 -8.10 0.44 -4.45
N ALA A 95 -7.30 1.21 -5.19
CA ALA A 95 -6.48 0.68 -6.26
C ALA A 95 -5.52 -0.37 -5.71
N ARG A 96 -4.69 -0.02 -4.72
CA ARG A 96 -3.74 -0.96 -4.11
C ARG A 96 -4.42 -2.20 -3.54
N TRP A 97 -5.56 -2.03 -2.85
CA TRP A 97 -6.36 -3.14 -2.33
C TRP A 97 -6.87 -4.05 -3.43
N PHE A 98 -7.51 -3.53 -4.48
CA PHE A 98 -8.03 -4.33 -5.58
C PHE A 98 -6.90 -5.11 -6.28
N HIS A 99 -5.80 -4.42 -6.59
CA HIS A 99 -4.64 -5.00 -7.24
C HIS A 99 -3.94 -6.05 -6.39
N SER A 100 -3.86 -5.84 -5.08
CA SER A 100 -3.37 -6.85 -4.14
C SER A 100 -4.29 -8.06 -4.06
N GLU A 101 -5.57 -7.87 -3.75
CA GLU A 101 -6.47 -8.99 -3.48
C GLU A 101 -6.80 -9.80 -4.74
N HIS A 102 -6.97 -9.15 -5.89
CA HIS A 102 -7.50 -9.79 -7.09
C HIS A 102 -6.47 -10.04 -8.18
N LEU A 103 -5.38 -9.26 -8.23
CA LEU A 103 -4.29 -9.45 -9.19
C LEU A 103 -2.99 -9.96 -8.53
N GLY A 104 -2.98 -10.13 -7.21
CA GLY A 104 -1.84 -10.65 -6.47
C GLY A 104 -0.66 -9.69 -6.37
N MET A 105 -0.82 -8.41 -6.76
CA MET A 105 0.27 -7.43 -6.69
C MET A 105 0.76 -7.25 -5.26
N VAL A 106 2.07 -7.24 -5.10
CA VAL A 106 2.73 -7.13 -3.79
C VAL A 106 3.40 -5.78 -3.66
N TYR A 107 4.17 -5.40 -4.68
CA TYR A 107 5.01 -4.23 -4.65
C TYR A 107 4.29 -3.05 -5.31
N PHE A 108 4.28 -1.92 -4.61
CA PHE A 108 3.75 -0.64 -5.08
C PHE A 108 4.79 0.45 -4.78
N CYS A 109 5.58 0.79 -5.78
CA CYS A 109 6.61 1.82 -5.72
C CYS A 109 6.05 3.12 -6.30
N PRO A 110 6.09 4.25 -5.56
CA PRO A 110 5.74 5.55 -6.13
C PRO A 110 6.51 5.81 -7.43
N PHE A 111 5.85 6.21 -8.51
CA PHE A 111 6.50 6.34 -9.82
C PHE A 111 7.65 7.37 -9.79
N GLU A 112 7.51 8.41 -8.97
CA GLU A 112 8.55 9.42 -8.74
C GLU A 112 9.86 8.82 -8.19
N ASP A 113 9.80 7.69 -7.48
CA ASP A 113 10.97 7.03 -6.91
C ASP A 113 11.81 6.31 -7.97
N VAL A 114 11.29 6.11 -9.18
CA VAL A 114 12.03 5.43 -10.28
C VAL A 114 12.17 6.30 -11.52
N LEU A 115 11.45 7.41 -11.61
CA LEU A 115 11.51 8.34 -12.73
C LEU A 115 12.92 8.92 -12.90
N ASP A 116 13.41 8.90 -14.15
CA ASP A 116 14.69 9.46 -14.58
C ASP A 116 15.94 8.86 -13.90
N LYS A 117 15.79 7.79 -13.11
CA LYS A 117 16.89 7.03 -12.52
C LYS A 117 17.39 5.97 -13.49
N ILE A 118 18.67 6.04 -13.85
CA ILE A 118 19.31 5.05 -14.72
C ILE A 118 19.71 3.85 -13.86
N ASN A 119 19.15 2.69 -14.20
CA ASN A 119 19.48 1.43 -13.57
C ASN A 119 20.88 0.94 -14.00
N PRO A 120 21.52 0.01 -13.25
CA PRO A 120 22.83 -0.53 -13.60
C PRO A 120 22.93 -1.14 -15.00
N ASP A 121 21.84 -1.70 -15.53
CA ASP A 121 21.75 -2.26 -16.88
C ASP A 121 21.50 -1.20 -17.97
N GLY A 122 21.41 0.09 -17.61
CA GLY A 122 21.14 1.20 -18.51
C GLY A 122 19.66 1.44 -18.83
N SER A 123 18.74 0.60 -18.30
CA SER A 123 17.31 0.84 -18.40
C SER A 123 16.87 2.05 -17.57
N VAL A 124 15.79 2.71 -17.98
CA VAL A 124 15.33 3.96 -17.33
C VAL A 124 13.86 4.25 -17.63
N TRP A 125 13.13 4.72 -16.62
CA TRP A 125 11.81 5.33 -16.80
C TRP A 125 11.95 6.79 -17.21
N ARG A 126 11.26 7.18 -18.28
CA ARG A 126 11.24 8.55 -18.80
C ARG A 126 9.82 9.04 -19.00
N LYS A 127 9.70 10.36 -19.01
CA LYS A 127 8.49 11.07 -19.37
C LYS A 127 8.51 11.45 -20.86
N LYS A 128 7.54 10.96 -21.62
CA LYS A 128 7.42 11.20 -23.07
C LYS A 128 7.01 12.65 -23.40
N GLU A 129 6.11 13.23 -22.59
CA GLU A 129 5.56 14.57 -22.80
C GLU A 129 5.07 15.20 -21.48
N LYS A 130 4.67 16.49 -21.50
CA LYS A 130 4.27 17.25 -20.31
C LYS A 130 2.99 16.72 -19.63
N GLY A 131 2.86 17.04 -18.34
CA GLY A 131 1.71 16.75 -17.48
C GLY A 131 1.86 15.49 -16.63
N ASP A 132 0.79 15.02 -16.00
CA ASP A 132 0.91 14.01 -14.93
C ASP A 132 1.34 12.63 -15.43
N LEU A 133 2.02 11.90 -14.55
CA LEU A 133 2.47 10.53 -14.74
C LEU A 133 1.63 9.58 -13.87
N PRO A 134 1.73 8.26 -14.10
CA PRO A 134 1.10 7.25 -13.24
C PRO A 134 1.54 7.39 -11.78
N ASP A 135 0.70 6.92 -10.86
CA ASP A 135 1.02 6.99 -9.43
C ASP A 135 2.10 5.98 -9.02
N TYR A 136 2.12 4.78 -9.61
CA TYR A 136 3.01 3.69 -9.20
C TYR A 136 3.64 2.91 -10.37
N VAL A 137 4.82 2.36 -10.10
CA VAL A 137 5.29 1.11 -10.70
C VAL A 137 4.98 -0.02 -9.73
N CYS A 138 4.34 -1.09 -10.20
CA CYS A 138 3.84 -2.16 -9.34
C CYS A 138 3.95 -3.55 -9.98
N GLY A 139 3.88 -4.59 -9.14
CA GLY A 139 4.09 -5.94 -9.63
C GLY A 139 3.98 -7.03 -8.56
N THR A 140 3.94 -8.27 -9.02
CA THR A 140 3.95 -9.47 -8.16
C THR A 140 5.37 -9.90 -7.78
N SER A 141 6.37 -9.55 -8.60
CA SER A 141 7.77 -9.98 -8.47
C SER A 141 8.73 -9.02 -9.19
N SER A 142 10.03 -9.27 -9.10
CA SER A 142 11.07 -8.50 -9.82
C SER A 142 11.04 -8.69 -11.35
N THR A 143 10.26 -9.64 -11.87
CA THR A 143 10.14 -9.91 -13.32
C THR A 143 8.80 -9.45 -13.91
N ASP A 144 7.84 -9.10 -13.05
CA ASP A 144 6.50 -8.65 -13.42
C ASP A 144 6.36 -7.16 -13.09
N VAL A 145 6.55 -6.30 -14.09
CA VAL A 145 6.57 -4.85 -13.95
C VAL A 145 5.38 -4.25 -14.67
N ASN A 146 4.57 -3.49 -13.93
CA ASN A 146 3.36 -2.85 -14.42
C ASN A 146 3.32 -1.38 -13.98
N LEU A 147 2.47 -0.60 -14.62
CA LEU A 147 2.12 0.76 -14.20
C LEU A 147 0.74 0.76 -13.54
N LEU A 148 0.56 1.62 -12.53
CA LEU A 148 -0.75 1.83 -11.91
C LEU A 148 -1.04 3.31 -11.74
N GLU A 149 -2.19 3.71 -12.30
CA GLU A 149 -2.80 5.02 -12.17
C GLU A 149 -4.05 4.89 -11.29
N ALA A 150 -4.14 5.68 -10.21
CA ALA A 150 -5.16 5.52 -9.19
C ALA A 150 -5.87 6.84 -8.87
N LYS A 151 -7.20 6.87 -9.05
CA LYS A 151 -8.02 8.07 -8.81
C LYS A 151 -9.21 7.75 -7.93
N GLY A 152 -9.59 8.69 -7.08
CA GLY A 152 -10.86 8.64 -6.35
C GLY A 152 -11.65 9.92 -6.57
N ARG A 153 -12.95 9.84 -6.83
CA ARG A 153 -13.77 11.02 -7.18
C ARG A 153 -15.20 10.93 -6.66
N TYR A 154 -15.79 12.09 -6.35
CA TYR A 154 -17.25 12.23 -6.15
C TYR A 154 -18.02 12.48 -7.45
N ARG A 155 -17.34 13.00 -8.48
CA ARG A 155 -17.97 13.30 -9.78
C ARG A 155 -18.17 12.03 -10.59
N SER A 156 -19.18 12.05 -11.46
CA SER A 156 -19.43 10.95 -12.39
C SER A 156 -18.22 10.70 -13.29
N VAL A 157 -17.85 9.44 -13.43
CA VAL A 157 -16.76 8.96 -14.28
C VAL A 157 -17.16 7.58 -14.80
N THR A 158 -16.87 7.33 -16.07
CA THR A 158 -17.04 6.03 -16.75
C THR A 158 -15.90 5.88 -17.75
N PHE A 159 -15.69 4.69 -18.31
CA PHE A 159 -14.68 4.45 -19.34
C PHE A 159 -14.79 5.34 -20.58
N LYS A 160 -15.93 6.00 -20.80
CA LYS A 160 -16.20 6.87 -21.95
C LYS A 160 -16.06 8.36 -21.64
N THR A 161 -15.84 8.75 -20.38
CA THR A 161 -15.74 10.18 -20.03
C THR A 161 -14.38 10.76 -20.41
N LYS A 162 -14.35 12.06 -20.73
CA LYS A 162 -13.13 12.79 -21.05
C LYS A 162 -12.07 12.65 -19.95
N GLU A 163 -12.49 12.66 -18.69
CA GLU A 163 -11.62 12.46 -17.54
C GLU A 163 -10.93 11.10 -17.57
N PHE A 164 -11.65 10.02 -17.92
CA PHE A 164 -11.04 8.69 -18.00
C PHE A 164 -10.01 8.63 -19.14
N HIS A 165 -10.29 9.27 -20.28
CA HIS A 165 -9.29 9.41 -21.35
C HIS A 165 -8.03 10.16 -20.91
N GLN A 166 -8.13 11.10 -19.97
CA GLN A 166 -6.94 11.76 -19.40
C GLN A 166 -6.09 10.80 -18.56
N PHE A 167 -6.69 9.85 -17.85
CA PHE A 167 -5.96 8.83 -17.09
C PHE A 167 -5.26 7.84 -18.03
N ARG A 168 -5.91 7.46 -19.15
CA ARG A 168 -5.24 6.70 -20.22
C ARG A 168 -4.01 7.43 -20.76
N ALA A 169 -4.12 8.74 -20.97
CA ALA A 169 -2.99 9.55 -21.38
C ALA A 169 -1.89 9.63 -20.29
N GLN A 170 -2.22 9.61 -18.99
CA GLN A 170 -1.21 9.52 -17.92
C GLN A 170 -0.36 8.25 -18.04
N ILE A 171 -0.99 7.09 -18.27
CA ILE A 171 -0.28 5.83 -18.53
C ILE A 171 0.65 5.94 -19.76
N GLN A 172 0.16 6.46 -20.88
CA GLN A 172 0.95 6.58 -22.12
C GLN A 172 2.12 7.58 -22.03
N ARG A 173 2.13 8.45 -21.02
CA ARG A 173 3.20 9.42 -20.80
C ARG A 173 4.43 8.82 -20.13
N ALA A 174 4.28 7.71 -19.43
CA ALA A 174 5.39 6.94 -18.89
C ALA A 174 5.98 6.04 -19.97
N GLN A 175 7.30 6.07 -20.12
CA GLN A 175 8.02 5.27 -21.08
C GLN A 175 9.19 4.55 -20.41
N LEU A 176 9.19 3.22 -20.47
CA LEU A 176 10.35 2.43 -20.06
C LEU A 176 11.29 2.26 -21.26
N LEU A 177 12.54 2.68 -21.10
CA LEU A 177 13.59 2.47 -22.10
C LEU A 177 14.54 1.36 -21.64
N ASP A 178 14.92 0.49 -22.56
CA ASP A 178 15.96 -0.51 -22.32
C ASP A 178 17.39 0.09 -22.38
N ALA A 179 18.40 -0.76 -22.22
CA ALA A 179 19.81 -0.39 -22.35
C ALA A 179 20.16 0.27 -23.69
N ALA A 180 19.50 -0.16 -24.78
CA ALA A 180 19.66 0.36 -26.13
C ALA A 180 18.77 1.59 -26.42
N LYS A 181 18.13 2.16 -25.38
CA LYS A 181 17.23 3.31 -25.46
C LYS A 181 16.00 3.08 -26.36
N LYS A 182 15.59 1.83 -26.54
CA LYS A 182 14.35 1.49 -27.24
C LYS A 182 13.19 1.38 -26.24
N PRO A 183 12.00 1.88 -26.58
CA PRO A 183 10.85 1.83 -25.69
C PRO A 183 10.29 0.42 -25.59
N LEU A 184 10.10 -0.04 -24.35
CA LEU A 184 9.40 -1.27 -24.00
C LEU A 184 7.93 -0.97 -23.73
N GLN A 185 7.06 -1.87 -24.20
CA GLN A 185 5.65 -1.90 -23.85
C GLN A 185 5.52 -2.39 -22.41
N VAL A 186 4.79 -1.63 -21.60
CA VAL A 186 4.50 -1.96 -20.20
C VAL A 186 3.01 -2.06 -20.02
N LYS A 187 2.58 -3.13 -19.34
CA LYS A 187 1.20 -3.29 -18.94
C LYS A 187 0.84 -2.21 -17.92
N GLY A 188 -0.29 -1.56 -18.12
CA GLY A 188 -0.77 -0.49 -17.26
C GLY A 188 -2.12 -0.84 -16.66
N PHE A 189 -2.43 -0.24 -15.53
CA PHE A 189 -3.71 -0.35 -14.88
C PHE A 189 -4.23 1.02 -14.51
N ILE A 190 -5.51 1.25 -14.72
CA ILE A 190 -6.20 2.47 -14.30
C ILE A 190 -7.32 2.04 -13.37
N SER A 191 -7.22 2.41 -12.09
CA SER A 191 -8.23 2.15 -11.08
C SER A 191 -8.87 3.45 -10.63
N VAL A 192 -10.15 3.62 -10.93
CA VAL A 192 -10.92 4.81 -10.58
C VAL A 192 -12.07 4.45 -9.68
N ALA A 193 -12.03 4.94 -8.45
CA ALA A 193 -13.13 4.76 -7.51
C ALA A 193 -14.04 6.00 -7.50
N ARG A 194 -15.33 5.77 -7.67
CA ARG A 194 -16.39 6.77 -7.55
C ARG A 194 -17.10 6.60 -6.22
N TRP A 195 -17.25 7.69 -5.48
CA TRP A 195 -17.87 7.69 -4.16
C TRP A 195 -19.32 8.17 -4.19
N ALA A 196 -20.21 7.35 -3.66
CA ALA A 196 -21.58 7.71 -3.37
C ALA A 196 -21.72 8.37 -1.98
N SER A 197 -22.71 9.23 -1.85
CA SER A 197 -23.08 9.85 -0.58
C SER A 197 -24.60 9.93 -0.41
N GLU A 198 -25.07 10.27 0.79
CA GLU A 198 -26.50 10.52 1.05
C GLU A 198 -27.07 11.67 0.18
N LYS A 199 -26.24 12.65 -0.22
CA LYS A 199 -26.64 13.69 -1.18
C LYS A 199 -26.87 13.18 -2.61
N THR A 200 -26.43 11.96 -2.91
CA THR A 200 -26.55 11.32 -4.23
C THR A 200 -27.18 9.93 -4.09
N PRO A 201 -28.43 9.82 -3.62
CA PRO A 201 -29.03 8.54 -3.20
C PRO A 201 -29.20 7.54 -4.35
N ARG A 202 -29.32 8.01 -5.58
CA ARG A 202 -29.46 7.16 -6.79
C ARG A 202 -28.12 6.70 -7.39
N VAL A 203 -27.01 7.11 -6.80
CA VAL A 203 -25.66 6.77 -7.26
C VAL A 203 -25.07 5.78 -6.28
N ASN A 204 -24.52 4.67 -6.78
CA ASN A 204 -23.73 3.74 -5.98
C ASN A 204 -22.23 4.02 -6.13
N SER A 205 -21.47 3.67 -5.09
CA SER A 205 -20.01 3.70 -5.21
C SER A 205 -19.58 2.60 -6.15
N LYS A 206 -18.63 2.91 -7.02
CA LYS A 206 -18.21 2.03 -8.10
C LYS A 206 -16.71 2.11 -8.30
N LEU A 207 -16.06 0.96 -8.45
CA LEU A 207 -14.67 0.84 -8.85
C LEU A 207 -14.58 0.47 -10.34
N LEU A 208 -14.00 1.35 -11.15
CA LEU A 208 -13.72 1.09 -12.55
C LEU A 208 -12.26 0.67 -12.67
N VAL A 209 -11.99 -0.46 -13.31
CA VAL A 209 -10.62 -0.92 -13.56
C VAL A 209 -10.43 -1.18 -15.05
N GLU A 210 -9.44 -0.52 -15.65
CA GLU A 210 -9.01 -0.79 -17.02
C GLU A 210 -7.58 -1.34 -17.01
N ASP A 211 -7.31 -2.27 -17.91
CA ASP A 211 -6.00 -2.90 -18.13
C ASP A 211 -5.42 -2.49 -19.51
N PRO A 212 -5.00 -1.21 -19.72
CA PRO A 212 -4.37 -0.79 -20.97
C PRO A 212 -2.88 -1.23 -21.06
N VAL A 213 -2.29 -1.10 -22.25
CA VAL A 213 -0.84 -1.28 -22.46
C VAL A 213 -0.22 -0.01 -23.01
N THR A 214 1.02 0.31 -22.64
CA THR A 214 1.75 1.44 -23.24
C THR A 214 2.21 1.14 -24.66
N ASP A 215 2.50 2.19 -25.42
CA ASP A 215 3.23 2.07 -26.68
C ASP A 215 4.64 1.52 -26.43
N GLY A 216 5.12 0.63 -27.30
CA GLY A 216 6.49 0.11 -27.27
C GLY A 216 6.63 -1.28 -27.88
N ARG A 217 7.85 -1.81 -27.88
CA ARG A 217 8.08 -3.21 -28.26
C ARG A 217 7.72 -4.12 -27.08
N PRO A 218 7.10 -5.29 -27.29
CA PRO A 218 6.90 -6.25 -26.21
C PRO A 218 8.23 -6.56 -25.49
N PRO A 219 8.18 -6.85 -24.18
CA PRO A 219 9.35 -7.35 -23.46
C PRO A 219 9.84 -8.67 -24.07
N SER A 220 11.09 -9.05 -23.78
CA SER A 220 11.63 -10.36 -24.18
C SER A 220 10.85 -11.50 -23.51
N GLN A 221 11.08 -12.74 -23.96
CA GLN A 221 10.51 -13.92 -23.31
C GLN A 221 10.88 -14.02 -21.82
N ASP A 222 12.08 -13.52 -21.45
CA ASP A 222 12.56 -13.44 -20.06
C ASP A 222 11.90 -12.32 -19.24
N GLY A 223 10.94 -11.59 -19.81
CA GLY A 223 10.22 -10.49 -19.16
C GLY A 223 10.94 -9.14 -19.27
N TYR A 224 10.72 -8.29 -18.26
CA TYR A 224 11.34 -6.97 -18.17
C TYR A 224 12.79 -7.05 -17.68
N PRO A 225 13.64 -6.03 -17.96
CA PRO A 225 14.99 -6.00 -17.40
C PRO A 225 14.94 -6.09 -15.87
N LEU A 226 15.68 -7.05 -15.31
CA LEU A 226 15.64 -7.39 -13.88
C LEU A 226 15.83 -6.16 -12.98
N GLN A 227 16.74 -5.26 -13.36
CA GLN A 227 17.05 -4.08 -12.55
C GLN A 227 15.87 -3.12 -12.41
N VAL A 228 14.95 -3.08 -13.38
CA VAL A 228 13.70 -2.30 -13.29
C VAL A 228 12.79 -2.84 -12.19
N GLY A 229 12.61 -4.16 -12.15
CA GLY A 229 11.78 -4.78 -11.13
C GLY A 229 12.43 -4.78 -9.75
N LEU A 230 13.76 -4.89 -9.65
CA LEU A 230 14.45 -4.71 -8.37
C LEU A 230 14.31 -3.27 -7.86
N ALA A 231 14.40 -2.25 -8.73
CA ALA A 231 14.15 -0.86 -8.37
C ALA A 231 12.71 -0.68 -7.82
N MET A 232 11.71 -1.29 -8.46
CA MET A 232 10.33 -1.32 -7.97
C MET A 232 10.22 -1.95 -6.58
N VAL A 233 10.80 -3.14 -6.37
CA VAL A 233 10.78 -3.82 -5.06
C VAL A 233 11.40 -2.93 -3.99
N THR A 234 12.56 -2.33 -4.26
CA THR A 234 13.24 -1.46 -3.30
C THR A 234 12.49 -0.16 -3.01
N GLY A 235 11.91 0.51 -4.01
CA GLY A 235 11.16 1.75 -3.79
C GLY A 235 9.86 1.51 -3.03
N HIS A 236 9.24 0.33 -3.21
CA HIS A 236 8.12 -0.10 -2.36
C HIS A 236 8.55 -0.23 -0.90
N TYR A 237 9.64 -0.94 -0.61
CA TYR A 237 10.11 -1.08 0.76
C TYR A 237 10.69 0.20 1.35
N ALA A 238 11.30 1.08 0.55
CA ALA A 238 11.69 2.42 1.00
C ALA A 238 10.49 3.19 1.56
N SER A 239 9.34 3.11 0.90
CA SER A 239 8.08 3.72 1.37
C SER A 239 7.60 3.12 2.70
N ILE A 240 7.78 1.80 2.92
CA ILE A 240 7.48 1.16 4.21
C ILE A 240 8.46 1.65 5.29
N PHE A 241 9.75 1.78 4.97
CA PHE A 241 10.77 2.27 5.90
C PHE A 241 10.51 3.73 6.31
N ASP A 242 9.98 4.56 5.42
CA ASP A 242 9.51 5.90 5.76
C ASP A 242 8.37 5.86 6.80
N LYS A 243 7.43 4.91 6.68
CA LYS A 243 6.35 4.68 7.66
C LYS A 243 6.84 4.11 8.99
N LEU A 244 7.95 3.38 8.97
CA LEU A 244 8.68 2.97 10.18
C LEU A 244 9.53 4.12 10.75
N GLU A 245 9.46 5.34 10.19
CA GLU A 245 10.28 6.50 10.57
C GLU A 245 11.80 6.28 10.44
N LEU A 246 12.21 5.33 9.60
CA LEU A 246 13.61 5.01 9.29
C LEU A 246 14.06 5.74 8.02
N ARG A 247 13.93 7.08 8.02
CA ARG A 247 14.10 7.92 6.83
C ARG A 247 15.48 7.80 6.18
N LEU A 248 16.54 7.68 6.98
CA LEU A 248 17.91 7.51 6.44
C LEU A 248 18.04 6.18 5.70
N GLN A 249 17.44 5.12 6.23
CA GLN A 249 17.41 3.80 5.62
C GLN A 249 16.54 3.81 4.35
N ALA A 250 15.35 4.41 4.42
CA ALA A 250 14.47 4.57 3.27
C ALA A 250 15.18 5.27 2.10
N GLU A 251 15.89 6.36 2.38
CA GLU A 251 16.67 7.10 1.38
C GLU A 251 17.82 6.27 0.81
N ALA A 252 18.55 5.55 1.66
CA ALA A 252 19.63 4.67 1.21
C ALA A 252 19.10 3.55 0.29
N ILE A 253 17.95 2.94 0.63
CA ILE A 253 17.29 1.92 -0.19
C ILE A 253 16.84 2.51 -1.53
N ARG A 254 16.13 3.66 -1.50
CA ARG A 254 15.57 4.36 -2.68
C ARG A 254 16.61 4.81 -3.70
N HIS A 255 17.84 5.06 -3.23
CA HIS A 255 18.96 5.49 -4.08
C HIS A 255 20.08 4.46 -4.19
N HIS A 256 19.85 3.24 -3.68
CA HIS A 256 20.82 2.15 -3.64
C HIS A 256 22.16 2.51 -2.98
N ARG A 257 22.17 3.51 -2.09
CA ARG A 257 23.38 4.01 -1.45
C ARG A 257 23.80 3.13 -0.27
N PRO A 258 25.10 3.08 0.06
CA PRO A 258 25.54 2.49 1.31
C PRO A 258 24.98 3.24 2.50
N MET A 259 24.54 2.48 3.51
CA MET A 259 24.15 3.02 4.80
C MET A 259 25.36 3.65 5.50
N PRO A 260 25.18 4.80 6.17
CA PRO A 260 26.21 5.34 7.06
C PRO A 260 26.56 4.31 8.15
N LYS A 261 27.86 4.12 8.43
CA LYS A 261 28.35 3.18 9.47
C LYS A 261 27.87 3.50 10.90
N TYR A 262 27.31 4.69 11.10
CA TYR A 262 26.85 5.18 12.39
C TYR A 262 25.41 5.67 12.27
N SER A 263 24.45 4.74 12.29
CA SER A 263 23.05 5.07 12.55
C SER A 263 22.76 4.75 14.01
N SER A 264 22.26 5.73 14.78
CA SER A 264 21.70 5.45 16.11
C SER A 264 20.25 4.95 16.02
N ALA A 265 19.74 4.73 14.80
CA ALA A 265 18.37 4.27 14.59
C ALA A 265 18.19 2.87 15.15
N SER A 266 17.10 2.67 15.87
CA SER A 266 16.69 1.37 16.38
C SER A 266 15.18 1.23 16.31
N ARG A 267 14.69 -0.01 16.24
CA ARG A 267 13.25 -0.33 16.24
C ARG A 267 12.97 -1.53 17.09
N GLY A 268 11.80 -1.55 17.73
CA GLY A 268 11.39 -2.69 18.54
C GLY A 268 11.15 -3.91 17.66
N ILE A 269 11.53 -5.09 18.17
CA ILE A 269 11.08 -6.37 17.65
C ILE A 269 9.91 -6.81 18.52
N TRP A 270 8.79 -7.10 17.87
CA TRP A 270 7.53 -7.45 18.49
C TRP A 270 7.11 -8.84 18.02
N GLU A 271 6.59 -9.64 18.94
CA GLU A 271 6.03 -10.95 18.66
C GLU A 271 4.51 -10.86 18.75
N CYS A 272 3.80 -11.34 17.73
CA CYS A 272 2.35 -11.46 17.81
C CYS A 272 1.99 -12.61 18.77
N VAL A 273 1.08 -12.37 19.71
CA VAL A 273 0.71 -13.34 20.76
C VAL A 273 -0.64 -14.02 20.49
N SER A 274 -1.29 -13.76 19.35
CA SER A 274 -2.69 -14.16 19.12
C SER A 274 -2.97 -14.62 17.68
N GLY A 275 -3.97 -15.49 17.57
CA GLY A 275 -4.47 -16.03 16.30
C GLY A 275 -3.42 -16.86 15.52
N PRO A 276 -3.60 -17.03 14.20
CA PRO A 276 -2.68 -17.81 13.37
C PRO A 276 -1.30 -17.15 13.17
N LEU A 277 -1.11 -15.95 13.70
CA LEU A 277 0.17 -15.24 13.68
C LEU A 277 0.93 -15.38 15.00
N SER A 278 0.44 -16.17 15.96
CA SER A 278 1.12 -16.37 17.23
C SER A 278 2.58 -16.84 17.03
N GLY A 279 3.53 -16.16 17.67
CA GLY A 279 4.97 -16.41 17.54
C GLY A 279 5.64 -15.75 16.33
N HIS A 280 4.88 -15.14 15.40
CA HIS A 280 5.48 -14.39 14.29
C HIS A 280 6.09 -13.08 14.81
N ARG A 281 7.28 -12.72 14.30
CA ARG A 281 8.05 -11.55 14.73
C ARG A 281 8.07 -10.45 13.67
N PHE A 282 7.94 -9.21 14.14
CA PHE A 282 7.87 -8.01 13.32
C PHE A 282 8.78 -6.93 13.89
N VAL A 283 9.46 -6.19 13.02
CA VAL A 283 10.21 -4.97 13.37
C VAL A 283 9.29 -3.78 13.17
N GLY A 284 9.02 -3.03 14.23
CA GLY A 284 7.98 -2.01 14.20
C GLY A 284 7.84 -1.19 15.47
N GLY A 285 6.70 -0.51 15.58
CA GLY A 285 6.39 0.34 16.73
C GLY A 285 4.93 0.77 16.77
N ILE A 286 4.61 1.51 17.82
CA ILE A 286 3.26 2.05 18.05
C ILE A 286 3.09 3.34 17.24
N VAL A 287 2.02 3.40 16.45
CA VAL A 287 1.58 4.62 15.77
C VAL A 287 0.83 5.47 16.80
N SER A 288 1.51 6.46 17.39
CA SER A 288 0.92 7.38 18.38
C SER A 288 0.40 8.65 17.73
N THR A 289 -0.63 9.28 18.31
CA THR A 289 -0.93 10.68 18.01
C THR A 289 0.05 11.60 18.76
N PRO A 290 0.35 12.80 18.26
CA PRO A 290 1.41 13.67 18.81
C PRO A 290 1.01 14.35 20.12
N TYR A 291 -0.27 14.34 20.47
CA TYR A 291 -0.80 15.09 21.60
C TYR A 291 -0.69 14.34 22.92
N ILE A 292 -0.57 13.01 22.88
CA ILE A 292 -0.37 12.16 24.06
C ILE A 292 0.61 11.06 23.64
N PRO A 293 1.93 11.26 23.75
CA PRO A 293 2.84 10.14 23.61
C PRO A 293 2.43 9.09 24.64
N PRO A 294 2.21 7.82 24.26
CA PRO A 294 2.01 6.78 25.25
C PRO A 294 3.21 6.86 26.19
N GLN A 295 2.95 7.01 27.49
CA GLN A 295 4.01 6.92 28.48
C GLN A 295 4.42 5.46 28.58
N ILE A 296 5.19 4.99 27.60
CA ILE A 296 5.79 3.67 27.62
C ILE A 296 6.95 3.76 28.58
N ARG A 297 6.68 3.50 29.86
CA ARG A 297 7.73 3.27 30.85
C ARG A 297 8.07 1.80 30.83
N PHE A 298 9.20 1.48 30.23
CA PHE A 298 9.88 0.21 30.52
C PHE A 298 10.52 0.38 31.88
N ILE A 299 10.09 -0.41 32.87
CA ILE A 299 10.58 -0.27 34.25
C ILE A 299 12.03 -0.77 34.35
N ASN A 300 12.46 -1.74 33.53
CA ASN A 300 13.86 -2.08 33.19
C ASN A 300 13.95 -3.07 31.98
N GLU A 301 15.18 -3.49 31.59
CA GLU A 301 15.44 -4.47 30.52
C GLU A 301 14.95 -5.91 30.82
N TYR A 302 14.71 -6.27 32.08
CA TYR A 302 14.13 -7.55 32.50
C TYR A 302 12.60 -7.59 32.35
N ASP A 303 11.91 -6.45 32.28
CA ASP A 303 10.45 -6.37 32.15
C ASP A 303 9.94 -6.64 30.73
N PHE A 304 10.83 -6.68 29.72
CA PHE A 304 10.48 -7.06 28.34
C PHE A 304 9.73 -8.40 28.26
N LYS A 305 9.97 -9.32 29.21
CA LYS A 305 9.41 -10.67 29.18
C LYS A 305 8.19 -10.89 30.07
N TYR A 306 8.00 -10.10 31.13
CA TYR A 306 7.06 -10.46 32.20
C TYR A 306 5.97 -9.43 32.48
N GLU A 307 6.20 -8.13 32.19
CA GLU A 307 5.24 -7.07 32.52
C GLU A 307 5.05 -6.09 31.34
N TRP A 308 4.84 -6.62 30.13
CA TRP A 308 4.32 -5.79 29.04
C TRP A 308 2.82 -5.57 29.25
N HIS A 309 2.49 -4.56 30.03
CA HIS A 309 1.19 -3.90 29.95
C HIS A 309 1.47 -2.48 29.49
N LEU A 310 0.85 -2.06 28.37
CA LEU A 310 0.64 -0.62 28.22
C LEU A 310 -0.22 -0.23 29.43
N PHE A 311 0.40 0.38 30.43
CA PHE A 311 -0.31 1.16 31.42
C PHE A 311 -0.89 2.35 30.68
N HIS A 312 -2.01 2.11 30.00
CA HIS A 312 -3.01 3.14 29.86
C HIS A 312 -3.33 3.56 31.30
N GLN A 313 -2.90 4.75 31.70
CA GLN A 313 -3.49 5.41 32.86
C GLN A 313 -4.94 5.80 32.52
N THR A 314 -5.71 4.88 31.99
CA THR A 314 -7.14 5.03 31.80
C THR A 314 -7.76 4.84 33.16
N SER A 315 -8.14 5.97 33.77
CA SER A 315 -9.27 5.98 34.69
C SER A 315 -10.33 4.99 34.19
N PRO A 316 -10.92 4.14 35.05
CA PRO A 316 -11.99 3.21 34.64
C PRO A 316 -13.23 3.96 34.12
N PHE A 317 -13.25 5.28 34.22
CA PHE A 317 -14.28 6.18 33.69
C PHE A 317 -13.92 6.78 32.32
N ILE A 318 -12.75 6.49 31.75
CA ILE A 318 -12.30 6.99 30.44
C ILE A 318 -12.14 5.81 29.48
N LEU A 319 -12.95 5.80 28.43
CA LEU A 319 -12.79 4.88 27.31
C LEU A 319 -11.72 5.44 26.35
N GLU A 320 -10.47 4.99 26.50
CA GLU A 320 -9.43 5.26 25.50
C GLU A 320 -9.42 4.20 24.40
N ARG A 321 -8.89 4.59 23.24
CA ARG A 321 -8.78 3.70 22.09
C ARG A 321 -7.49 2.89 22.19
N PRO A 322 -7.49 1.62 21.76
CA PRO A 322 -6.26 0.85 21.72
C PRO A 322 -5.27 1.49 20.75
N ALA A 323 -4.02 1.62 21.16
CA ALA A 323 -2.97 2.06 20.24
C ALA A 323 -2.80 1.05 19.10
N THR A 324 -2.30 1.47 17.95
CA THR A 324 -2.04 0.56 16.83
C THR A 324 -0.57 0.33 16.67
N PHE A 325 -0.24 -0.92 16.39
CA PHE A 325 1.07 -1.35 15.97
C PHE A 325 1.16 -1.33 14.44
N PHE A 326 2.27 -0.83 13.92
CA PHE A 326 2.70 -1.04 12.54
C PHE A 326 4.10 -1.65 12.53
N GLY A 327 4.30 -2.64 11.68
CA GLY A 327 5.59 -3.33 11.55
C GLY A 327 5.78 -4.02 10.22
N LEU A 328 6.98 -4.56 10.04
CA LEU A 328 7.38 -5.38 8.90
C LEU A 328 7.93 -6.71 9.43
N ASP A 329 7.57 -7.82 8.79
CA ASP A 329 8.11 -9.15 9.09
C ASP A 329 9.63 -9.11 9.31
N GLU A 330 10.12 -9.67 10.42
CA GLU A 330 11.52 -9.50 10.84
C GLU A 330 12.51 -9.99 9.78
N ARG A 331 12.18 -11.10 9.11
CA ARG A 331 13.02 -11.67 8.05
C ARG A 331 13.05 -10.73 6.84
N ILE A 332 11.90 -10.23 6.39
CA ILE A 332 11.84 -9.26 5.28
C ILE A 332 12.59 -7.98 5.65
N PHE A 333 12.41 -7.45 6.86
CA PHE A 333 13.12 -6.26 7.33
C PHE A 333 14.65 -6.45 7.23
N ARG A 334 15.17 -7.59 7.70
CA ARG A 334 16.60 -7.94 7.60
C ARG A 334 17.08 -8.05 6.16
N GLN A 335 16.26 -8.63 5.27
CA GLN A 335 16.59 -8.74 3.85
C GLN A 335 16.65 -7.35 3.20
N VAL A 336 15.66 -6.48 3.43
CA VAL A 336 15.63 -5.12 2.88
C VAL A 336 16.85 -4.32 3.32
N ILE A 337 17.25 -4.40 4.60
CA ILE A 337 18.47 -3.73 5.07
C ILE A 337 19.73 -4.22 4.32
N ARG A 338 19.82 -5.51 3.97
CA ARG A 338 20.95 -6.03 3.17
C ARG A 338 20.99 -5.51 1.74
N VAL A 339 19.86 -5.04 1.20
CA VAL A 339 19.81 -4.41 -0.12
C VAL A 339 20.50 -3.06 -0.13
N SER A 340 20.53 -2.36 1.01
CA SER A 340 21.29 -1.12 1.15
C SER A 340 22.80 -1.37 0.96
N GLY A 341 23.49 -0.49 0.23
CA GLY A 341 24.92 -0.65 -0.09
C GLY A 341 25.25 -1.33 -1.42
N ASN A 342 24.66 -0.86 -2.52
CA ASN A 342 24.93 -1.32 -3.89
C ASN A 342 24.63 -2.81 -4.17
N ARG A 343 23.83 -3.48 -3.33
CA ARG A 343 23.44 -4.89 -3.52
C ARG A 343 21.99 -5.01 -4.00
N LEU A 344 21.66 -4.32 -5.09
CA LEU A 344 20.31 -4.35 -5.65
C LEU A 344 19.84 -5.78 -5.95
N ASP A 345 20.75 -6.64 -6.38
CA ASP A 345 20.48 -8.07 -6.64
C ASP A 345 19.96 -8.82 -5.40
N ALA A 346 20.30 -8.37 -4.18
CA ALA A 346 19.77 -8.98 -2.94
C ALA A 346 18.26 -8.74 -2.78
N ALA A 347 17.66 -7.76 -3.48
CA ALA A 347 16.22 -7.57 -3.47
C ALA A 347 15.46 -8.76 -4.10
N ASN A 348 16.12 -9.55 -4.95
CA ASN A 348 15.54 -10.77 -5.52
C ASN A 348 15.31 -11.87 -4.47
N GLU A 349 15.96 -11.77 -3.31
CA GLU A 349 15.78 -12.71 -2.19
C GLU A 349 14.54 -12.37 -1.34
N ILE A 350 13.97 -11.18 -1.52
CA ILE A 350 12.79 -10.75 -0.75
C ILE A 350 11.56 -11.42 -1.36
N LYS A 351 11.07 -12.45 -0.68
CA LYS A 351 9.89 -13.21 -1.12
C LYS A 351 8.64 -12.73 -0.38
N PRO A 352 7.51 -12.60 -1.08
CA PRO A 352 6.23 -12.35 -0.43
C PRO A 352 5.92 -13.41 0.64
N ILE A 353 5.24 -13.01 1.70
CA ILE A 353 4.77 -13.95 2.72
C ILE A 353 3.42 -14.55 2.32
N ILE A 354 3.16 -15.75 2.84
CA ILE A 354 1.84 -16.35 2.80
C ILE A 354 1.03 -15.70 3.90
N VAL A 355 -0.08 -15.06 3.52
CA VAL A 355 -1.00 -14.43 4.46
C VAL A 355 -2.07 -15.47 4.83
N PRO A 356 -2.28 -15.79 6.12
CA PRO A 356 -3.37 -16.66 6.54
C PRO A 356 -4.74 -16.07 6.16
N ASP A 357 -5.71 -16.92 5.84
CA ASP A 357 -7.04 -16.48 5.42
C ASP A 357 -7.76 -15.65 6.51
N GLU A 358 -7.59 -16.02 7.78
CA GLU A 358 -8.23 -15.35 8.92
C GLU A 358 -7.22 -14.77 9.91
N THR A 359 -6.87 -13.49 9.74
CA THR A 359 -6.00 -12.77 10.68
C THR A 359 -6.75 -12.08 11.83
N GLY A 360 -8.05 -12.35 12.01
CA GLY A 360 -8.89 -11.68 13.01
C GLY A 360 -8.92 -10.15 12.80
N SER A 361 -8.54 -9.41 13.83
CA SER A 361 -8.44 -7.93 13.81
C SER A 361 -7.14 -7.40 13.20
N LEU A 362 -6.18 -8.27 12.90
CA LEU A 362 -4.89 -7.89 12.30
C LEU A 362 -5.01 -7.81 10.78
N SER A 363 -4.25 -6.92 10.16
CA SER A 363 -4.12 -6.80 8.71
C SER A 363 -2.67 -7.06 8.33
N LEU A 364 -2.40 -8.23 7.76
CA LEU A 364 -1.09 -8.64 7.25
C LEU A 364 -1.15 -8.66 5.72
N LEU A 365 -0.22 -7.99 5.05
CA LEU A 365 -0.13 -7.96 3.59
C LEU A 365 1.00 -8.86 3.08
N ARG A 366 0.95 -9.25 1.81
CA ARG A 366 1.93 -10.14 1.18
C ARG A 366 3.35 -9.57 1.17
N ASP A 367 3.49 -8.25 1.27
CA ASP A 367 4.79 -7.56 1.37
C ASP A 367 5.45 -7.74 2.75
N GLY A 368 4.77 -8.35 3.72
CA GLY A 368 5.24 -8.58 5.08
C GLY A 368 4.84 -7.48 6.06
N SER A 369 4.22 -6.41 5.60
CA SER A 369 3.74 -5.35 6.50
C SER A 369 2.55 -5.83 7.31
N ILE A 370 2.46 -5.39 8.57
CA ILE A 370 1.36 -5.69 9.47
C ILE A 370 0.85 -4.42 10.16
N LEU A 371 -0.46 -4.36 10.33
CA LEU A 371 -1.16 -3.28 11.02
C LEU A 371 -2.27 -3.86 11.92
N GLY A 372 -2.38 -3.41 13.16
CA GLY A 372 -3.47 -3.83 14.04
C GLY A 372 -3.34 -3.32 15.48
N PRO A 373 -4.29 -3.65 16.37
CA PRO A 373 -4.25 -3.19 17.76
C PRO A 373 -2.99 -3.70 18.47
N VAL A 374 -2.36 -2.82 19.25
CA VAL A 374 -1.08 -3.12 19.91
C VAL A 374 -1.20 -4.32 20.86
N ASP A 375 -2.37 -4.54 21.47
CA ASP A 375 -2.64 -5.63 22.43
C ASP A 375 -2.33 -7.03 21.90
N TYR A 376 -2.23 -7.18 20.57
CA TYR A 376 -1.86 -8.44 19.91
C TYR A 376 -0.34 -8.65 19.84
N PHE A 377 0.48 -7.68 20.24
CA PHE A 377 1.93 -7.66 20.04
C PHE A 377 2.68 -7.41 21.33
N ARG A 378 3.58 -8.33 21.69
CA ARG A 378 4.48 -8.18 22.84
C ARG A 378 5.87 -7.76 22.34
N PRO A 379 6.51 -6.72 22.88
CA PRO A 379 7.89 -6.40 22.54
C PRO A 379 8.81 -7.47 23.13
N VAL A 380 9.78 -7.93 22.35
CA VAL A 380 10.66 -9.04 22.74
C VAL A 380 12.14 -8.70 22.61
N ASP A 381 12.50 -7.68 21.82
CA ASP A 381 13.89 -7.27 21.58
C ASP A 381 13.95 -5.89 20.91
N ILE A 382 15.16 -5.36 20.66
CA ILE A 382 15.41 -4.12 19.90
C ILE A 382 16.38 -4.43 18.75
N PHE A 383 15.94 -4.14 17.53
CA PHE A 383 16.79 -4.14 16.35
C PHE A 383 17.62 -2.85 16.31
N ARG A 384 18.95 -2.96 16.31
CA ARG A 384 19.89 -1.84 16.13
C ARG A 384 20.47 -1.88 14.71
N LEU A 385 20.40 -0.74 14.00
CA LEU A 385 20.74 -0.61 12.56
C LEU A 385 22.20 -0.27 12.29
#